data_AF-A0A0A9DLD7-F1
#
_entry.id   AF-A0A0A9DLD7-F1
#
_cell.length_a   1.000
_cell.length_b   1.000
_cell.length_c   1.000
_cell.angle_alpha   90.00
_cell.angle_beta   90.00
_cell.angle_gamma   90.00
#
_symmetry.space_group_name_H-M   'P 1'
#
loop_
_entity.id
_entity.type
_entity.pdbx_description
1 polymer ?
#
loop_
_entity_poly.entity_id
_entity_poly.type
_entity_poly.pdbx_seq_one_letter_code
_entity_poly.pdbx_strand_id
1 'polypeptide(L)'
;MKRIQQELMPVQTQETNNYLSTIFPHFLLRRKTYGLVFLYSTGALEVLHVSDPDMVKDIGHSTPLELGKPNYLKRSRKALFGGGLFTVNSDEWAYQRKIFASEFFMDKIKVLSHGCLLSWVEKHGMSSWLQE
;
A
#
# COMPACT_ATOMS: atom_id res chain seq x y z
N MET A 1 -16.12 -16.34 22.38
CA MET A 1 -15.05 -16.05 21.39
C MET A 1 -14.48 -17.36 20.88
N LYS A 2 -14.72 -17.73 19.62
CA LYS A 2 -14.27 -19.03 19.08
C LYS A 2 -12.79 -18.92 18.72
N ARG A 3 -11.92 -19.54 19.53
CA ARG A 3 -10.52 -19.80 19.17
C ARG A 3 -10.51 -20.87 18.10
N ILE A 4 -10.21 -20.49 16.86
CA ILE A 4 -9.88 -21.46 15.82
C ILE A 4 -8.39 -21.79 16.01
N GLN A 5 -8.13 -22.81 16.84
CA GLN A 5 -6.89 -23.57 16.68
C GLN A 5 -7.09 -24.50 15.49
N GLN A 6 -6.18 -24.34 14.53
CA GLN A 6 -5.71 -25.22 13.47
C GLN A 6 -6.52 -26.50 13.18
N GLU A 7 -6.90 -26.61 11.91
CA GLU A 7 -6.92 -27.78 11.03
C GLU A 7 -7.97 -27.45 9.95
N LEU A 8 -7.56 -27.24 8.69
CA LEU A 8 -8.34 -27.55 7.47
C LEU A 8 -7.62 -27.07 6.21
N MET A 9 -7.51 -28.02 5.28
CA MET A 9 -6.74 -28.05 4.04
C MET A 9 -6.91 -26.82 3.12
N PRO A 10 -5.89 -26.48 2.32
CA PRO A 10 -5.98 -25.39 1.35
C PRO A 10 -7.01 -25.75 0.26
N VAL A 11 -8.22 -25.23 0.40
CA VAL A 11 -9.21 -25.24 -0.69
C VAL A 11 -8.73 -24.25 -1.74
N GLN A 12 -8.16 -24.79 -2.82
CA GLN A 12 -7.72 -24.05 -3.99
C GLN A 12 -8.94 -23.49 -4.72
N THR A 13 -9.05 -22.17 -4.77
CA THR A 13 -9.92 -21.49 -5.74
C THR A 13 -9.00 -20.97 -6.83
N GLN A 14 -9.17 -21.49 -8.05
CA GLN A 14 -8.44 -21.04 -9.24
C GLN A 14 -8.74 -19.57 -9.49
N GLU A 15 -7.77 -18.71 -9.22
CA GLU A 15 -7.69 -17.39 -9.85
C GLU A 15 -6.26 -17.16 -10.34
N THR A 16 -6.19 -16.62 -11.54
CA THR A 16 -5.00 -16.36 -12.36
C THR A 16 -3.95 -15.55 -11.58
N ASN A 17 -2.73 -16.10 -11.43
CA ASN A 17 -1.57 -15.44 -10.80
C ASN A 17 -1.79 -14.91 -9.37
N ASN A 18 -2.27 -15.78 -8.48
CA ASN A 18 -2.61 -15.38 -7.10
C ASN A 18 -1.39 -15.30 -6.15
N TYR A 19 -0.41 -14.43 -6.44
CA TYR A 19 0.73 -14.16 -5.54
C TYR A 19 0.27 -13.69 -4.14
N LEU A 20 -0.90 -13.08 -4.05
CA LEU A 20 -1.53 -12.71 -2.77
C LEU A 20 -1.73 -13.90 -1.83
N SER A 21 -1.96 -15.09 -2.38
CA SER A 21 -2.07 -16.32 -1.58
C SER A 21 -0.75 -16.76 -0.97
N THR A 22 0.36 -16.45 -1.63
CA THR A 22 1.72 -16.72 -1.13
C THR A 22 2.15 -15.69 -0.09
N ILE A 23 1.94 -14.39 -0.34
CA ILE A 23 2.38 -13.36 0.62
C ILE A 23 1.46 -13.29 1.84
N PHE A 24 0.15 -13.38 1.62
CA PHE A 24 -0.86 -13.07 2.64
C PHE A 24 -1.91 -14.18 2.79
N PRO A 25 -1.49 -15.43 3.05
CA PRO A 25 -2.41 -16.58 3.14
C PRO A 25 -3.49 -16.41 4.21
N HIS A 26 -3.13 -15.79 5.34
CA HIS A 26 -4.04 -15.61 6.47
C HIS A 26 -5.16 -14.59 6.20
N PHE A 27 -4.90 -13.57 5.37
CA PHE A 27 -5.93 -12.59 5.00
C PHE A 27 -6.97 -13.22 4.08
N LEU A 28 -6.53 -14.02 3.11
CA LEU A 28 -7.44 -14.75 2.23
C LEU A 28 -8.30 -15.74 3.00
N LEU A 29 -7.71 -16.47 3.95
CA LEU A 29 -8.46 -17.39 4.80
C LEU A 29 -9.55 -16.65 5.59
N ARG A 30 -9.19 -15.55 6.26
CA ARG A 30 -10.16 -14.76 7.04
C ARG A 30 -11.24 -14.16 6.15
N ARG A 31 -10.89 -13.66 4.97
CA ARG A 31 -11.87 -13.16 3.99
C ARG A 31 -12.86 -14.26 3.58
N LYS A 32 -12.37 -15.49 3.36
CA LYS A 32 -13.23 -16.64 3.02
C LYS A 32 -14.15 -17.04 4.18
N THR A 33 -13.69 -16.95 5.42
CA THR A 33 -14.47 -17.36 6.61
C THR A 33 -15.46 -16.30 7.07
N TYR A 34 -15.08 -15.02 7.04
CA TYR A 34 -15.85 -13.92 7.65
C TYR A 34 -16.43 -12.93 6.62
N GLY A 35 -16.04 -13.04 5.35
CA GLY A 35 -16.52 -12.18 4.27
C GLY A 35 -15.62 -10.96 4.00
N LEU A 36 -16.20 -9.98 3.30
CA LEU A 36 -15.48 -8.78 2.83
C LEU A 36 -15.17 -7.77 3.94
N VAL A 37 -15.94 -7.80 5.04
CA VAL A 37 -15.80 -6.89 6.18
C VAL A 37 -15.74 -7.72 7.45
N PHE A 38 -14.65 -7.58 8.22
CA PHE A 38 -14.50 -8.31 9.48
C PHE A 38 -13.60 -7.57 10.47
N LEU A 39 -13.87 -7.75 11.76
CA LEU A 39 -13.04 -7.23 12.84
C LEU A 39 -12.07 -8.31 13.32
N TYR A 40 -10.81 -7.93 13.56
CA TYR A 40 -9.83 -8.82 14.18
C TYR A 40 -8.92 -8.04 15.13
N SER A 41 -8.51 -8.70 16.20
CA SER A 41 -7.58 -8.11 17.18
C SER A 41 -6.15 -8.55 16.87
N THR A 42 -5.23 -7.59 16.83
CA THR A 42 -3.78 -7.79 16.75
C THR A 42 -3.17 -7.35 18.07
N GLY A 43 -3.11 -8.26 19.04
CA GLY A 43 -2.73 -7.93 20.41
C GLY A 43 -3.75 -7.00 21.08
N ALA A 44 -3.31 -5.83 21.53
CA ALA A 44 -4.17 -4.82 22.16
C ALA A 44 -4.90 -3.90 21.15
N LEU A 45 -4.69 -4.10 19.84
CA LEU A 45 -5.29 -3.28 18.79
C LEU A 45 -6.42 -4.04 18.09
N GLU A 46 -7.62 -3.46 18.06
CA GLU A 46 -8.71 -3.93 17.22
C GLU A 46 -8.61 -3.26 15.83
N VAL A 47 -8.69 -4.08 14.78
CA VAL A 47 -8.54 -3.64 13.39
C VAL A 47 -9.75 -4.09 12.60
N LEU A 48 -10.45 -3.13 12.01
CA LEU A 48 -11.50 -3.40 11.04
C LEU A 48 -10.86 -3.58 9.67
N HIS A 49 -11.06 -4.76 9.08
CA HIS A 49 -10.71 -5.02 7.70
C HIS A 49 -11.93 -4.76 6.81
N VAL A 50 -11.74 -3.97 5.76
CA VAL A 50 -12.76 -3.66 4.75
C VAL A 50 -12.17 -3.97 3.38
N SER A 51 -12.83 -4.84 2.62
CA SER A 51 -12.52 -5.14 1.21
C SER A 51 -13.72 -4.97 0.29
N ASP A 52 -14.83 -4.50 0.83
CA ASP A 52 -15.99 -4.11 0.04
C ASP A 52 -15.67 -2.82 -0.75
N PRO A 53 -15.79 -2.80 -2.09
CA PRO A 53 -15.37 -1.66 -2.92
C PRO A 53 -16.11 -0.37 -2.59
N ASP A 54 -17.42 -0.45 -2.31
CA ASP A 54 -18.26 0.71 -2.03
C ASP A 54 -17.86 1.32 -0.68
N MET A 55 -17.70 0.48 0.34
CA MET A 55 -17.22 0.95 1.64
C MET A 55 -15.78 1.48 1.59
N VAL A 56 -14.89 0.85 0.81
CA VAL A 56 -13.50 1.33 0.64
C VAL A 56 -13.49 2.71 -0.02
N LYS A 57 -14.37 2.94 -0.99
CA LYS A 57 -14.53 4.24 -1.65
C LYS A 57 -15.04 5.29 -0.65
N ASP A 58 -16.03 4.96 0.16
CA ASP A 58 -16.57 5.85 1.19
C ASP A 58 -15.52 6.20 2.25
N ILE A 59 -14.76 5.21 2.72
CA ILE A 59 -13.61 5.43 3.62
C ILE A 59 -12.56 6.32 2.95
N GLY A 60 -12.29 6.12 1.65
CA GLY A 60 -11.35 6.95 0.88
C GLY A 60 -11.80 8.41 0.72
N HIS A 61 -13.11 8.67 0.72
CA HIS A 61 -13.68 10.01 0.67
C HIS A 61 -13.82 10.67 2.05
N SER A 62 -13.80 9.89 3.13
CA SER A 62 -13.87 10.42 4.50
C SER A 62 -12.70 11.36 4.81
N THR A 63 -12.96 12.38 5.63
CA THR A 63 -11.94 13.37 5.95
C THR A 63 -10.86 12.76 6.87
N PRO A 64 -9.58 13.17 6.73
CA PRO A 64 -8.50 12.70 7.61
C PRO A 64 -8.70 12.99 9.09
N LEU A 65 -9.67 13.83 9.46
CA LEU A 65 -10.02 14.12 10.85
C LEU A 65 -10.90 13.01 11.46
N GLU A 66 -11.74 12.35 10.65
CA GLU A 66 -12.62 11.26 11.10
C GLU A 66 -11.94 9.88 11.02
N LEU A 67 -11.14 9.63 9.98
CA LEU A 67 -10.44 8.34 9.77
C LEU A 67 -8.97 8.56 9.41
N GLY A 68 -8.30 9.44 10.15
CA GLY A 68 -6.87 9.72 9.98
C GLY A 68 -5.98 8.50 10.23
N LYS A 69 -4.71 8.59 9.81
CA LYS A 69 -3.76 7.50 10.01
C LYS A 69 -3.56 7.25 11.50
N PRO A 70 -3.70 6.00 11.95
CA PRO A 70 -3.65 5.68 13.37
C PRO A 70 -2.25 5.91 13.95
N ASN A 71 -2.21 6.42 15.18
CA ASN A 71 -0.97 6.81 15.85
C ASN A 71 0.03 5.66 16.04
N TYR A 72 -0.45 4.41 16.14
CA TYR A 72 0.43 3.24 16.21
C TYR A 72 1.28 3.07 14.95
N LEU A 73 0.73 3.37 13.76
CA LEU A 73 1.48 3.33 12.50
C LEU A 73 2.53 4.43 12.43
N LYS A 74 2.21 5.62 12.97
CA LYS A 74 3.16 6.72 13.05
C LYS A 74 4.37 6.34 13.91
N ARG A 75 4.14 5.70 15.06
CA ARG A 75 5.22 5.26 15.96
C ARG A 75 6.04 4.12 15.36
N SER A 76 5.40 3.05 14.90
CA SER A 76 6.09 1.86 14.40
C SER A 76 6.87 2.13 13.12
N ARG A 77 6.38 3.02 12.26
CA ARG A 77 7.00 3.32 10.97
C ARG A 77 7.77 4.63 10.95
N LYS A 78 7.95 5.29 12.09
CA LYS A 78 8.73 6.54 12.21
C LYS A 78 10.17 6.35 11.72
N ALA A 79 10.79 5.20 12.01
CA ALA A 79 12.15 4.93 11.56
C ALA A 79 12.29 4.84 10.03
N LEU A 80 11.24 4.39 9.34
CA LEU A 80 11.24 4.21 7.89
C LEU A 80 10.79 5.47 7.13
N PHE A 81 9.77 6.16 7.64
CA PHE A 81 9.13 7.27 6.92
C PHE A 81 9.23 8.62 7.62
N GLY A 82 9.85 8.67 8.80
CA GLY A 82 9.99 9.90 9.58
C GLY A 82 8.65 10.61 9.85
N GLY A 83 8.67 11.94 9.76
CA GLY A 83 7.49 12.80 9.76
C GLY A 83 6.97 13.16 8.37
N GLY A 84 7.21 12.29 7.37
CA GLY A 84 6.86 12.55 5.98
C GLY A 84 5.40 12.22 5.63
N LEU A 85 5.10 12.25 4.33
CA LEU A 85 3.75 12.13 3.77
C LEU A 85 2.99 10.89 4.25
N PHE A 86 3.68 9.82 4.62
CA PHE A 86 3.06 8.57 5.10
C PHE A 86 2.66 8.61 6.58
N THR A 87 3.14 9.55 7.38
CA THR A 87 2.88 9.61 8.83
C THR A 87 2.06 10.83 9.26
N VAL A 88 2.00 11.89 8.45
CA VAL A 88 1.18 13.09 8.73
C VAL A 88 -0.30 12.92 8.34
N ASN A 89 -1.17 13.70 9.00
CA ASN A 89 -2.63 13.76 8.77
C ASN A 89 -3.05 15.19 8.40
N SER A 90 -4.31 15.36 7.94
CA SER A 90 -4.96 16.64 7.64
C SER A 90 -4.07 17.63 6.88
N ASP A 91 -3.86 18.83 7.43
CA ASP A 91 -3.32 19.98 6.71
C ASP A 91 -1.83 19.82 6.41
N GLU A 92 -1.08 19.20 7.33
CA GLU A 92 0.31 18.83 7.12
C GLU A 92 0.45 17.87 5.93
N TRP A 93 -0.47 16.90 5.82
CA TRP A 93 -0.49 15.97 4.69
C TRP A 93 -0.83 16.67 3.38
N ALA A 94 -1.84 17.54 3.37
CA ALA A 94 -2.24 18.29 2.19
C ALA A 94 -1.10 19.23 1.71
N TYR A 95 -0.45 19.92 2.65
CA TYR A 95 0.70 20.77 2.37
C TYR A 95 1.87 20.00 1.78
N GLN A 96 2.29 18.89 2.42
CA GLN A 96 3.37 18.05 1.90
C GLN A 96 3.02 17.47 0.53
N ARG A 97 1.77 17.01 0.32
CA ARG A 97 1.32 16.48 -0.98
C ARG A 97 1.36 17.55 -2.07
N LYS A 98 1.01 18.80 -1.76
CA LYS A 98 1.10 19.92 -2.70
C LYS A 98 2.54 20.18 -3.16
N ILE A 99 3.49 20.15 -2.24
CA ILE A 99 4.93 20.29 -2.55
C ILE A 99 5.42 19.11 -3.40
N PHE A 100 5.06 17.88 -3.04
CA PHE A 100 5.46 16.72 -3.84
C PHE A 100 4.84 16.75 -5.23
N ALA A 101 3.57 17.14 -5.36
CA ALA A 101 2.88 17.18 -6.64
C ALA A 101 3.56 18.09 -7.67
N SER A 102 4.16 19.21 -7.25
CA SER A 102 4.91 20.08 -8.17
C SER A 102 6.19 19.45 -8.72
N GLU A 103 6.75 18.44 -8.05
CA GLU A 103 7.93 17.73 -8.52
C GLU A 103 7.59 16.61 -9.53
N PHE A 104 6.34 16.13 -9.55
CA PHE A 104 5.86 15.10 -10.48
C PHE A 104 5.21 15.68 -11.74
N PHE A 105 5.70 16.83 -12.23
CA PHE A 105 5.27 17.36 -13.52
C PHE A 105 5.85 16.53 -14.68
N MET A 106 5.11 16.40 -15.78
CA MET A 106 5.49 15.51 -16.90
C MET A 106 6.90 15.77 -17.43
N ASP A 107 7.33 17.03 -17.43
CA ASP A 107 8.68 17.39 -17.90
C ASP A 107 9.78 16.87 -16.96
N LYS A 108 9.57 16.93 -15.64
CA LYS A 108 10.50 16.34 -14.67
C LYS A 108 10.49 14.82 -14.72
N ILE A 109 9.33 14.20 -14.93
CA ILE A 109 9.20 12.74 -15.06
C ILE A 109 9.96 12.23 -16.30
N LYS A 110 9.87 12.93 -17.44
CA LYS A 110 10.63 12.60 -18.65
C LYS A 110 12.14 12.66 -18.41
N VAL A 111 12.61 13.69 -17.70
CA VAL A 111 14.02 13.80 -17.34
C VAL A 111 14.47 12.65 -16.45
N LEU A 112 13.66 12.26 -15.45
CA LEU A 112 13.95 11.11 -14.59
C LEU A 112 13.96 9.79 -15.38
N SER A 113 13.01 9.59 -16.30
CA SER A 113 12.98 8.37 -17.11
C SER A 113 14.17 8.32 -18.07
N HIS A 114 14.51 9.44 -18.69
CA HIS A 114 15.63 9.53 -19.61
C HIS A 114 16.96 9.35 -18.87
N GLY A 115 17.15 9.98 -17.70
CA GLY A 115 18.34 9.79 -16.88
C GLY A 115 18.51 8.33 -16.41
N CYS A 116 17.41 7.67 -16.02
CA CYS A 116 17.45 6.27 -15.62
C CYS A 116 17.75 5.34 -16.81
N LEU A 117 17.20 5.65 -18.00
CA LEU A 117 17.48 4.92 -19.24
C LEU A 117 18.93 5.12 -19.70
N LEU A 118 19.45 6.34 -19.64
CA LEU A 118 20.84 6.64 -19.99
C LEU A 118 21.80 5.91 -19.04
N SER A 119 21.57 5.97 -17.72
CA SER A 119 22.37 5.22 -16.75
C SER A 119 22.31 3.71 -16.98
N TRP A 120 21.14 3.18 -17.37
CA TRP A 120 20.98 1.77 -17.72
C TRP A 120 21.74 1.39 -19.01
N VAL A 121 21.62 2.21 -20.05
CA VAL A 121 22.29 2.03 -21.35
C VAL A 121 23.82 2.11 -21.20
N GLU A 122 24.33 3.06 -20.42
CA GLU A 122 25.76 3.20 -20.11
C GLU A 122 26.27 1.98 -19.32
N LYS A 123 25.51 1.51 -18.33
CA LYS A 123 25.88 0.35 -17.50
C LYS A 123 25.89 -0.97 -18.27
N HIS A 124 25.08 -1.08 -19.32
CA HIS A 124 24.98 -2.28 -20.16
C HIS A 124 25.72 -2.15 -21.50
N GLY A 125 26.48 -1.08 -21.73
CA GLY A 125 27.37 -0.93 -22.89
C GLY A 125 26.62 -0.86 -24.23
N MET A 126 25.37 -0.38 -24.23
CA MET A 126 24.54 -0.27 -25.45
C MET A 126 24.61 1.12 -26.09
N SER A 127 25.60 1.95 -25.73
CA SER A 127 25.74 3.31 -26.23
C SER A 127 25.94 3.40 -27.75
N SER A 128 26.41 2.32 -28.39
CA SER A 128 26.56 2.24 -29.86
C SER A 128 25.23 2.18 -30.63
N TRP A 129 24.09 1.99 -29.96
CA TRP A 129 22.77 1.91 -30.58
C TRP A 129 21.99 3.25 -30.56
N LEU A 130 22.56 4.30 -29.96
CA LEU A 130 21.92 5.61 -29.82
C LEU A 130 22.37 6.64 -30.88
N GLN A 131 23.09 6.21 -31.92
CA GLN A 131 23.76 7.10 -32.87
C GLN A 131 23.46 6.79 -34.35
N GLU A 132 22.33 6.13 -34.61
CA GLU A 132 21.77 5.93 -35.96
C GLU A 132 20.48 6.73 -36.15
#